data_AF-A0A021XGK7-F1
#
_entry.id   AF-A0A021XGK7-F1
#
_cell.length_a   1.000
_cell.length_b   1.000
_cell.length_c   1.000
_cell.angle_alpha   90.00
_cell.angle_beta   90.00
_cell.angle_gamma   90.00
#
_symmetry.space_group_name_H-M   'P 1'
#
loop_
_entity.id
_entity.type
_entity.pdbx_description
1 polymer ?
#
loop_
_entity_poly.entity_id
_entity_poly.type
_entity_poly.pdbx_seq_one_letter_code
_entity_poly.pdbx_strand_id
1 'polypeptide(L)'
;MTTENTPPKGKRFEPGQSGNPKGRRAGSRPKVLVALDALGEGEAEAIVLKMVEKAKDGDAVAARTILERVWPARKGARLTFTLPEVKSAEDLPAAVAAITRQVAEGEISPDEGATVVTLLEAHRKAIETSELSARVAALEERMTRK
;
A
#
# COMPACT_ATOMS: atom_id res chain seq x y z
N MET A 1 25.30 51.45 -9.83
CA MET A 1 24.99 50.83 -11.13
C MET A 1 24.28 49.51 -10.86
N THR A 2 22.95 49.51 -10.89
CA THR A 2 22.09 48.35 -10.64
C THR A 2 21.68 47.75 -11.99
N THR A 3 22.13 46.54 -12.29
CA THR A 3 21.72 45.83 -13.51
C THR A 3 20.44 45.03 -13.23
N GLU A 4 19.32 45.51 -13.79
CA GLU A 4 18.05 44.80 -13.81
C GLU A 4 18.15 43.55 -14.68
N ASN A 5 18.09 42.37 -14.06
CA ASN A 5 18.03 41.11 -14.78
C ASN A 5 16.57 40.79 -15.16
N THR A 6 16.06 41.43 -16.20
CA THR A 6 14.72 41.14 -16.73
C THR A 6 14.79 39.95 -17.71
N PRO A 7 14.17 38.81 -17.42
CA PRO A 7 14.18 37.66 -18.33
C PRO A 7 13.39 37.96 -19.62
N PRO A 8 13.82 37.45 -20.79
CA PRO A 8 13.21 37.76 -22.07
C PRO A 8 11.72 37.36 -22.13
N LYS A 9 10.85 38.34 -22.43
CA LYS A 9 9.41 38.14 -22.69
C LYS A 9 9.25 37.38 -24.01
N GLY A 10 8.82 36.11 -23.94
CA GLY A 10 8.50 35.33 -25.14
C GLY A 10 8.56 33.81 -25.02
N LYS A 11 8.91 33.25 -23.86
CA LYS A 11 8.97 31.78 -23.64
C LYS A 11 8.08 31.28 -22.51
N ARG A 12 7.05 32.04 -22.12
CA ARG A 12 6.07 31.58 -21.13
C ARG A 12 4.98 30.81 -21.86
N PHE A 13 4.58 29.67 -21.32
CA PHE A 13 3.43 28.94 -21.84
C PHE A 13 2.18 29.80 -21.69
N GLU A 14 1.33 29.80 -22.73
CA GLU A 14 0.05 30.49 -22.69
C GLU A 14 -0.81 29.90 -21.55
N PRO A 15 -1.59 30.73 -20.82
CA PRO A 15 -2.50 30.26 -19.80
C PRO A 15 -3.44 29.17 -20.36
N GLY A 16 -3.43 27.98 -19.75
CA GLY A 16 -4.24 26.84 -20.20
C GLY A 16 -3.56 25.91 -21.21
N GLN A 17 -2.38 26.25 -21.72
CA GLN A 17 -1.66 25.45 -22.74
C GLN A 17 -0.30 24.99 -22.22
N SER A 18 -0.27 23.84 -21.55
CA SER A 18 0.98 23.16 -21.20
C SER A 18 1.72 22.75 -22.49
N GLY A 19 3.01 23.07 -22.60
CA GLY A 19 3.87 22.58 -23.69
C GLY A 19 4.03 21.06 -23.74
N ASN A 20 3.48 20.35 -22.75
CA ASN A 20 3.31 18.91 -22.75
C ASN A 20 1.82 18.57 -22.49
N PRO A 21 0.99 18.45 -23.55
CA PRO A 21 -0.43 18.16 -23.43
C PRO A 21 -0.73 16.75 -22.88
N LYS A 22 0.22 15.82 -22.96
CA LYS A 22 0.09 14.47 -22.37
C LYS A 22 0.51 14.43 -20.89
N GLY A 23 0.96 15.56 -20.34
CA GLY A 23 1.49 15.64 -19.00
C GLY A 23 2.78 14.82 -18.82
N ARG A 24 3.32 14.86 -17.61
CA ARG A 24 4.49 14.06 -17.25
C ARG A 24 4.14 12.57 -17.36
N ARG A 25 5.00 11.77 -18.00
CA ARG A 25 4.80 10.31 -18.14
C ARG A 25 4.54 9.68 -16.77
N ALA A 26 3.46 8.91 -16.65
CA ALA A 26 3.12 8.18 -15.43
C ALA A 26 4.32 7.34 -14.94
N GLY A 27 4.59 7.39 -13.63
CA GLY A 27 5.74 6.71 -13.00
C GLY A 27 7.08 7.47 -13.07
N SER A 28 7.14 8.65 -13.70
CA SER A 28 8.39 9.44 -13.75
C SER A 28 8.74 10.04 -12.38
N ARG A 29 9.89 9.66 -11.80
CA ARG A 29 10.42 10.28 -10.57
C ARG A 29 11.15 11.60 -10.85
N PRO A 30 10.98 12.65 -10.02
CA PRO A 30 11.76 13.89 -10.11
C PRO A 30 13.26 13.59 -10.00
N LYS A 31 14.09 14.28 -10.80
CA LYS A 31 15.56 14.17 -10.70
C LYS A 31 16.06 14.41 -9.27
N VAL A 32 15.40 15.33 -8.56
CA VAL A 32 15.67 15.62 -7.13
C VAL A 32 15.42 14.40 -6.24
N LEU A 33 14.31 13.66 -6.44
CA LEU A 33 14.05 12.46 -5.65
C LEU A 33 15.08 11.36 -5.94
N VAL A 34 15.44 11.18 -7.21
CA VAL A 34 16.48 10.20 -7.59
C VAL A 34 17.84 10.55 -6.96
N ALA A 35 18.20 11.83 -6.92
CA ALA A 35 19.43 12.29 -6.25
C ALA A 35 19.37 12.09 -4.73
N LEU A 36 18.21 12.32 -4.10
CA LEU A 36 18.01 12.05 -2.67
C LEU A 36 18.08 10.56 -2.36
N ASP A 37 17.51 9.70 -3.20
CA ASP A 37 17.61 8.24 -3.05
C ASP A 37 19.07 7.80 -3.08
N ALA A 38 19.85 8.29 -4.06
CA ALA A 38 21.27 7.99 -4.19
C ALA A 38 22.12 8.51 -3.01
N LEU A 39 21.75 9.65 -2.41
CA LEU A 39 22.41 10.16 -1.20
C LEU A 39 22.05 9.35 0.06
N GLY A 40 20.86 8.76 0.10
CA GLY A 40 20.40 7.96 1.23
C GLY A 40 20.87 6.50 1.18
N GLU A 41 21.22 6.00 0.00
CA GLU A 41 21.70 4.64 -0.21
C GLU A 41 23.04 4.43 0.52
N GLY A 42 23.07 3.49 1.48
CA GLY A 42 24.22 3.24 2.34
C GLY A 42 24.32 4.12 3.60
N GLU A 43 23.74 5.33 3.59
CA GLU A 43 23.78 6.28 4.73
C GLU A 43 22.58 6.15 5.67
N ALA A 44 21.51 5.50 5.23
CA ALA A 44 20.25 5.41 5.98
C ALA A 44 20.42 4.87 7.41
N GLU A 45 21.23 3.83 7.60
CA GLU A 45 21.47 3.24 8.92
C GLU A 45 22.20 4.20 9.85
N ALA A 46 23.28 4.84 9.38
CA ALA A 46 24.06 5.80 10.15
C ALA A 46 23.22 7.02 10.57
N ILE A 47 22.37 7.53 9.67
CA ILE A 47 21.45 8.63 9.97
C ILE A 47 20.46 8.23 11.06
N VAL A 48 19.87 7.03 10.97
CA VAL A 48 18.92 6.53 11.97
C VAL A 48 19.59 6.41 13.34
N LEU A 49 20.79 5.81 13.42
CA LEU A 49 21.54 5.70 14.67
C LEU A 49 21.82 7.08 15.28
N LYS A 50 22.23 8.06 14.48
CA LYS A 50 22.48 9.43 14.96
C LYS A 50 21.21 10.11 15.49
N MET A 51 20.07 9.88 14.86
CA MET A 51 18.79 10.41 15.35
C MET A 51 18.36 9.75 16.67
N VAL A 52 18.65 8.46 16.85
CA VAL A 52 18.40 7.77 18.12
C VAL A 52 19.25 8.36 19.25
N GLU A 53 20.54 8.63 19.00
CA GLU A 53 21.40 9.32 19.98
C GLU A 53 20.83 10.68 20.38
N LYS A 54 20.53 11.53 19.39
CA LYS A 54 19.96 12.86 19.65
C LYS A 54 18.66 12.81 20.44
N ALA A 55 17.79 11.84 20.12
CA ALA A 55 16.54 11.64 20.85
C ALA A 55 16.80 11.27 22.32
N LYS A 56 17.80 10.41 22.59
CA LYS A 56 18.22 10.05 23.96
C LYS A 56 18.82 11.23 24.70
N ASP A 57 19.51 12.12 24.00
CA ASP A 57 20.08 13.36 24.54
C ASP A 57 19.04 14.48 24.75
N GLY A 58 17.75 14.22 24.48
CA GLY A 58 16.65 15.14 24.76
C GLY A 58 16.16 15.98 23.59
N ASP A 59 16.60 15.70 22.35
CA ASP A 59 16.03 16.32 21.16
C ASP A 59 14.58 15.83 20.95
N ALA A 60 13.62 16.66 21.33
CA ALA A 60 12.19 16.35 21.24
C ALA A 60 11.71 16.12 19.79
N VAL A 61 12.35 16.72 18.79
CA VAL A 61 11.98 16.54 17.38
C VAL A 61 12.45 15.17 16.88
N ALA A 62 13.68 14.78 17.22
CA ALA A 62 14.18 13.44 16.94
C ALA A 62 13.33 12.36 17.66
N ALA A 63 13.04 12.57 18.94
CA ALA A 63 12.21 11.66 19.73
C ALA A 63 10.80 11.53 19.14
N ARG A 64 10.14 12.64 18.79
CA ARG A 64 8.82 12.62 18.16
C ARG A 64 8.84 11.87 16.82
N THR A 65 9.83 12.13 15.97
CA THR A 65 9.94 11.47 14.65
C THR A 65 10.08 9.96 14.77
N ILE A 66 10.84 9.49 15.76
CA ILE A 66 11.01 8.06 16.06
C ILE A 66 9.71 7.50 16.65
N LEU A 67 9.10 8.17 17.63
CA LEU A 67 7.89 7.70 18.30
C LEU A 67 6.68 7.64 17.34
N GLU A 68 6.50 8.61 16.45
CA GLU A 68 5.46 8.55 15.40
C GLU A 68 5.63 7.37 14.44
N ARG A 69 6.83 6.79 14.35
CA ARG A 69 7.20 5.64 13.51
C ARG A 69 7.31 4.32 14.27
N VAL A 70 7.29 4.34 15.61
CA VAL A 70 7.35 3.15 16.47
C VAL A 70 6.08 2.94 17.32
N TRP A 71 5.35 4.00 17.70
CA TRP A 71 4.24 3.92 18.67
C TRP A 71 3.15 5.02 18.55
N PRO A 72 1.90 4.73 18.12
CA PRO A 72 1.46 3.54 17.42
C PRO A 72 1.77 3.70 15.93
N ALA A 73 2.72 2.91 15.49
CA ALA A 73 3.21 2.94 14.14
C ALA A 73 3.47 1.52 13.66
N ARG A 74 2.67 1.17 12.65
CA ARG A 74 2.98 0.47 11.39
C ARG A 74 1.62 0.08 10.83
N LYS A 75 1.12 0.84 9.84
CA LYS A 75 0.02 0.34 9.01
C LYS A 75 0.56 -0.87 8.26
N GLY A 76 0.17 -2.09 8.67
CA GLY A 76 0.67 -3.35 8.11
C GLY A 76 1.89 -3.93 8.82
N ALA A 77 1.86 -4.05 10.16
CA ALA A 77 2.78 -4.94 10.86
C ALA A 77 2.66 -6.38 10.31
N ARG A 78 3.68 -7.22 10.52
CA ARG A 78 3.60 -8.64 10.16
C ARG A 78 2.49 -9.30 10.99
N LEU A 79 1.36 -9.55 10.34
CA LEU A 79 0.21 -10.22 10.96
C LEU A 79 0.45 -11.73 10.93
N THR A 80 0.47 -12.34 12.11
CA THR A 80 0.45 -13.80 12.25
C THR A 80 -0.94 -14.18 12.76
N PHE A 81 -1.64 -15.02 12.02
CA PHE A 81 -2.98 -15.47 12.36
C PHE A 81 -3.16 -16.89 11.85
N THR A 82 -4.03 -17.64 12.51
CA THR A 82 -4.35 -19.02 12.11
C THR A 82 -5.66 -19.03 11.35
N LEU A 83 -5.66 -19.66 10.18
CA LEU A 83 -6.86 -19.84 9.36
C LEU A 83 -7.09 -21.32 9.09
N PRO A 84 -8.32 -21.84 9.20
CA PRO A 84 -8.66 -23.15 8.66
C PRO A 84 -8.47 -23.16 7.14
N GLU A 85 -8.28 -24.35 6.58
CA GLU A 85 -8.12 -24.53 5.13
C GLU A 85 -9.40 -24.10 4.40
N VAL A 86 -9.28 -23.26 3.37
CA VAL A 86 -10.41 -22.79 2.56
C VAL A 86 -10.26 -23.36 1.14
N LYS A 87 -11.07 -24.36 0.79
CA LYS A 87 -11.07 -25.00 -0.54
C LYS A 87 -12.26 -24.58 -1.37
N SER A 88 -13.36 -24.26 -0.71
CA SER A 88 -14.66 -24.00 -1.29
C SER A 88 -15.34 -22.81 -0.60
N ALA A 89 -16.43 -22.32 -1.20
CA ALA A 89 -17.24 -21.27 -0.59
C ALA A 89 -17.87 -21.70 0.76
N GLU A 90 -18.07 -23.01 0.97
CA GLU A 90 -18.65 -23.57 2.20
C GLU A 90 -17.70 -23.50 3.40
N ASP A 91 -16.39 -23.39 3.17
CA ASP A 91 -15.38 -23.33 4.23
C ASP A 91 -15.23 -21.90 4.81
N LEU A 92 -15.72 -20.90 4.09
CA LEU A 92 -15.54 -19.48 4.45
C LEU A 92 -16.18 -19.07 5.78
N PRO A 93 -17.39 -19.53 6.16
CA PRO A 93 -17.96 -19.20 7.47
C PRO A 93 -17.05 -19.63 8.63
N ALA A 94 -16.42 -20.80 8.52
CA ALA A 94 -15.49 -21.29 9.55
C ALA A 94 -14.22 -20.43 9.61
N ALA A 95 -13.70 -20.01 8.46
CA ALA A 95 -12.57 -19.09 8.37
C ALA A 95 -12.87 -17.72 9.00
N VAL A 96 -14.03 -17.12 8.70
CA VAL A 96 -14.46 -15.84 9.28
C VAL A 96 -14.68 -15.96 10.79
N ALA A 97 -15.27 -17.06 11.26
CA ALA A 97 -15.44 -17.31 12.69
C ALA A 97 -14.09 -17.42 13.42
N ALA A 98 -13.10 -18.08 12.81
CA ALA A 98 -11.75 -18.17 13.38
C ALA A 98 -11.07 -16.80 13.51
N ILE A 99 -11.22 -15.91 12.53
CA ILE A 99 -10.72 -14.54 12.60
C ILE A 99 -11.44 -13.74 13.67
N THR A 100 -12.76 -13.85 13.74
CA THR A 100 -13.58 -13.15 14.74
C THR A 100 -13.17 -13.53 16.15
N ARG A 101 -12.89 -14.81 16.39
CA ARG A 101 -12.39 -15.29 17.68
C ARG A 101 -11.02 -14.69 18.03
N GLN A 102 -10.07 -14.70 17.11
CA GLN A 102 -8.74 -14.11 17.33
C GLN A 102 -8.80 -12.60 17.63
N VAL A 103 -9.75 -11.88 17.02
CA VAL A 103 -10.02 -10.47 17.36
C VAL A 103 -10.56 -10.34 18.79
N ALA A 104 -11.51 -11.20 19.18
CA ALA A 104 -12.09 -11.18 20.53
C ALA A 104 -11.08 -11.56 21.62
N GLU A 105 -10.13 -12.44 21.31
CA GLU A 105 -9.02 -12.86 22.18
C GLU A 105 -7.88 -11.82 22.23
N GLY A 106 -7.90 -10.83 21.33
CA GLY A 106 -6.87 -9.78 21.27
C GLY A 106 -5.57 -10.23 20.60
N GLU A 107 -5.56 -11.38 19.93
CA GLU A 107 -4.39 -11.86 19.18
C GLU A 107 -4.13 -11.00 17.93
N ILE A 108 -5.20 -10.48 17.32
CA ILE A 108 -5.15 -9.53 16.21
C ILE A 108 -6.09 -8.36 16.47
N SER A 109 -5.77 -7.19 15.90
CA SER A 109 -6.62 -6.01 16.06
C SER A 109 -7.90 -6.09 15.20
N PRO A 110 -8.96 -5.33 15.54
CA PRO A 110 -10.17 -5.24 14.72
C PRO A 110 -9.89 -4.78 13.28
N ASP A 111 -8.97 -3.83 13.09
CA ASP A 111 -8.57 -3.33 11.76
C ASP A 111 -7.86 -4.41 10.92
N GLU A 112 -6.99 -5.21 11.56
CA GLU A 112 -6.34 -6.34 10.92
C GLU A 112 -7.34 -7.44 10.57
N GLY A 113 -8.25 -7.77 11.49
CA GLY A 113 -9.34 -8.72 11.24
C GLY A 113 -10.21 -8.31 10.05
N ALA A 114 -10.62 -7.04 9.97
CA ALA A 114 -11.38 -6.52 8.84
C ALA A 114 -10.62 -6.62 7.50
N THR A 115 -9.30 -6.40 7.54
CA THR A 115 -8.44 -6.56 6.37
C THR A 115 -8.41 -8.01 5.89
N VAL A 116 -8.27 -8.98 6.81
CA VAL A 116 -8.27 -10.41 6.47
C VAL A 116 -9.63 -10.86 5.93
N VAL A 117 -10.74 -10.43 6.53
CA VAL A 117 -12.09 -10.74 6.03
C VAL A 117 -12.29 -10.22 4.61
N THR A 118 -11.74 -9.05 4.28
CA THR A 118 -11.79 -8.50 2.91
C THR A 118 -11.04 -9.38 1.91
N LEU A 119 -9.91 -9.97 2.31
CA LEU A 119 -9.16 -10.93 1.47
C LEU A 119 -9.95 -12.23 1.26
N LEU A 120 -10.64 -12.72 2.31
CA LEU A 120 -11.52 -13.89 2.23
C LEU A 120 -12.67 -13.67 1.25
N GLU A 121 -13.28 -12.48 1.26
CA GLU A 121 -14.31 -12.12 0.27
C GLU A 121 -13.79 -12.10 -1.16
N ALA A 122 -12.57 -11.62 -1.38
CA ALA A 122 -11.94 -11.69 -2.71
C ALA A 122 -11.70 -13.15 -3.15
N HIS A 123 -11.29 -14.01 -2.22
CA HIS A 123 -11.11 -15.43 -2.48
C HIS A 123 -12.44 -16.13 -2.80
N ARG A 124 -13.51 -15.83 -2.05
CA ARG A 124 -14.89 -16.31 -2.33
C ARG A 124 -15.30 -16.04 -3.76
N LYS A 125 -15.16 -14.78 -4.20
CA LYS A 125 -15.52 -14.36 -5.56
C LYS A 125 -14.73 -15.12 -6.62
N ALA A 126 -13.45 -15.41 -6.36
CA ALA A 126 -12.62 -16.18 -7.29
C ALA A 126 -13.11 -17.63 -7.42
N ILE A 127 -13.43 -18.29 -6.30
CA ILE A 127 -13.99 -19.65 -6.28
C ILE A 127 -15.32 -19.69 -7.02
N GLU A 128 -16.27 -18.83 -6.63
CA GLU A 128 -17.61 -18.80 -7.24
C GLU A 128 -17.55 -18.51 -8.74
N THR A 129 -16.68 -17.60 -9.17
CA THR A 129 -16.49 -17.31 -10.60
C THR A 129 -15.99 -18.54 -11.34
N SER A 130 -15.00 -19.25 -10.78
CA SER A 130 -14.47 -20.47 -11.39
C SER A 130 -15.51 -21.58 -11.48
N GLU A 131 -16.27 -21.82 -10.41
CA GLU A 131 -17.32 -22.84 -10.35
C GLU A 131 -18.48 -22.52 -11.31
N LEU A 132 -18.92 -21.26 -11.35
CA LEU A 132 -19.98 -20.82 -12.27
C LEU A 132 -19.52 -20.93 -13.72
N SER A 133 -18.29 -20.52 -14.06
CA SER A 133 -17.75 -20.69 -15.41
C SER A 133 -17.73 -22.16 -15.83
N ALA A 134 -17.31 -23.07 -14.95
CA ALA A 134 -17.30 -24.51 -15.23
C ALA A 134 -18.73 -25.06 -15.45
N ARG A 135 -19.69 -24.64 -14.62
CA ARG A 135 -21.10 -25.05 -14.75
C ARG A 135 -21.74 -24.54 -16.03
N VAL A 136 -21.45 -23.30 -16.44
CA VAL A 136 -21.95 -22.72 -17.68
C VAL A 136 -21.41 -23.49 -18.89
N ALA A 137 -20.10 -23.73 -18.95
CA ALA A 137 -19.50 -24.50 -20.04
C ALA A 137 -20.11 -25.91 -20.18
N ALA A 138 -20.33 -26.60 -19.05
CA ALA A 138 -20.96 -27.92 -19.06
C ALA A 138 -22.42 -27.90 -19.54
N LEU A 139 -23.16 -26.83 -19.26
CA LEU A 139 -24.52 -26.65 -19.76
C LEU A 139 -24.53 -26.34 -21.26
N GLU A 140 -23.64 -25.47 -21.73
CA GLU A 140 -23.48 -25.15 -23.15
C GLU A 140 -23.10 -26.38 -23.98
N GLU A 141 -22.20 -27.23 -23.47
CA GLU A 141 -21.82 -28.48 -24.13
C GLU A 141 -23.00 -29.49 -24.21
N ARG A 142 -23.84 -29.55 -23.17
CA ARG A 142 -25.06 -30.38 -23.18
C ARG A 142 -26.11 -29.84 -24.15
N MET A 143 -26.21 -28.53 -24.31
CA MET A 143 -27.16 -27.89 -25.23
C MET A 143 -26.72 -28.02 -26.69
N THR A 144 -25.41 -28.00 -26.96
CA THR A 144 -24.86 -28.15 -28.32
C THR A 144 -24.81 -29.60 -28.83
N ARG A 145 -24.89 -30.60 -27.94
CA ARG A 145 -24.97 -32.03 -28.30
C ARG A 145 -26.40 -32.55 -28.59
N LYS A 146 -27.42 -31.70 -28.50
CA LYS A 146 -28.81 -32.01 -28.88
C LYS A 146 -29.12 -31.44 -30.25
#